data_AF-A0A920B8Q1-F1
#
_entry.id   AF-A0A920B8Q1-F1
#
_cell.length_a   1.000
_cell.length_b   1.000
_cell.length_c   1.000
_cell.angle_alpha   90.00
_cell.angle_beta   90.00
_cell.angle_gamma   90.00
#
_symmetry.space_group_name_H-M   'P 1'
#
loop_
_entity.id
_entity.type
_entity.pdbx_description
1 polymer ?
#
loop_
_entity_poly.entity_id
_entity_poly.type
_entity_poly.pdbx_seq_one_letter_code
_entity_poly.pdbx_strand_id
1 'polypeptide(L)'
;MSAKLDSVNNEPYIVFHDAYQYFEVDYSLNSVGSISLNPDISPTPKRIQEIKTKIEKDNVVCLFREPQFPSRIVQTVIQETNAKEGELDPLGFDLNTWKKSLF
;
A
#
# COMPACT_ATOMS: atom_id res chain seq x y z
N MET A 1 12.88 -2.99 14.48
CA MET A 1 11.96 -3.05 13.33
C MET A 1 12.66 -3.57 12.07
N SER A 2 13.86 -3.07 11.73
CA SER A 2 14.63 -3.53 10.55
C SER A 2 14.69 -5.05 10.37
N ALA A 3 15.14 -5.79 11.39
CA ALA A 3 15.23 -7.25 11.34
C ALA A 3 13.93 -8.01 10.97
N LYS A 4 12.75 -7.39 11.14
CA LYS A 4 11.46 -8.00 10.75
C LYS A 4 11.09 -7.72 9.29
N LEU A 5 11.61 -6.65 8.69
CA LEU A 5 11.31 -6.23 7.33
C LEU A 5 12.41 -6.62 6.34
N ASP A 6 13.60 -6.96 6.81
CA ASP A 6 14.73 -7.38 5.96
C ASP A 6 14.40 -8.55 5.02
N SER A 7 13.48 -9.45 5.41
CA SER A 7 13.08 -10.59 4.56
C SER A 7 12.14 -10.20 3.41
N VAL A 8 11.57 -8.99 3.44
CA VAL A 8 10.57 -8.51 2.47
C VAL A 8 10.93 -7.17 1.85
N ASN A 9 12.08 -6.59 2.19
CA ASN A 9 12.46 -5.23 1.81
C ASN A 9 12.54 -5.04 0.28
N ASN A 10 12.91 -6.08 -0.47
CA ASN A 10 12.98 -6.02 -1.93
C ASN A 10 11.69 -6.45 -2.64
N GLU A 11 10.66 -6.91 -1.92
CA GLU A 11 9.42 -7.36 -2.51
C GLU A 11 8.59 -6.16 -3.01
N PRO A 12 8.21 -6.11 -4.31
CA PRO A 12 7.49 -4.98 -4.86
C PRO A 12 6.05 -4.92 -4.33
N TYR A 13 5.66 -3.75 -3.82
CA TYR A 13 4.29 -3.51 -3.38
C TYR A 13 3.76 -2.14 -3.82
N ILE A 14 2.44 -2.00 -3.77
CA ILE A 14 1.72 -0.75 -4.05
C ILE A 14 0.93 -0.35 -2.81
N VAL A 15 0.89 0.95 -2.55
CA VAL A 15 0.08 1.54 -1.46
C VAL A 15 -1.17 2.23 -2.01
N PHE A 16 -2.18 2.44 -1.18
CA PHE A 16 -3.37 3.16 -1.61
C PHE A 16 -3.06 4.62 -1.92
N HIS A 17 -2.42 5.31 -0.97
CA HIS A 17 -1.91 6.67 -1.16
C HIS A 17 -0.42 6.78 -0.80
N ASP A 18 0.23 7.76 -1.41
CA ASP A 18 1.68 7.94 -1.34
C ASP A 18 2.11 8.72 -0.07
N ALA A 19 2.22 8.04 1.08
CA ALA A 19 2.57 8.64 2.37
C ALA A 19 3.66 7.92 3.19
N TYR A 20 4.27 6.88 2.65
CA TYR A 20 5.20 6.01 3.39
C TYR A 20 6.66 6.27 3.06
N GLN A 21 7.00 7.34 2.31
CA GLN A 21 8.32 7.49 1.69
C GLN A 21 9.47 7.51 2.70
N TYR A 22 9.30 8.14 3.86
CA TYR A 22 10.32 8.13 4.91
C TYR A 22 10.53 6.72 5.48
N PHE A 23 9.44 6.01 5.77
CA PHE A 23 9.48 4.63 6.26
C PHE A 23 10.09 3.69 5.22
N GLU A 24 9.76 3.89 3.95
CA GLU A 24 10.31 3.14 2.82
C GLU A 24 11.82 3.31 2.70
N VAL A 25 12.31 4.54 2.79
CA VAL A 25 13.75 4.84 2.75
C VAL A 25 14.47 4.24 3.96
N ASP A 26 13.94 4.44 5.17
CA ASP A 26 14.58 3.98 6.41
C ASP A 26 14.72 2.45 6.47
N TYR A 27 13.79 1.71 5.86
CA TYR A 27 13.77 0.24 5.85
C TYR A 27 14.08 -0.38 4.49
N SER A 28 14.52 0.42 3.51
CA SER A 28 14.88 -0.02 2.15
C SER A 28 13.76 -0.83 1.47
N LEU A 29 12.52 -0.41 1.62
CA LEU A 29 11.34 -1.09 1.09
C LEU A 29 11.11 -0.75 -0.39
N ASN A 30 10.63 -1.73 -1.17
CA ASN A 30 10.41 -1.60 -2.61
C ASN A 30 8.96 -1.21 -2.95
N SER A 31 8.57 0.00 -2.57
CA SER A 31 7.30 0.59 -3.00
C SER A 31 7.40 1.00 -4.47
N VAL A 32 6.59 0.38 -5.33
CA VAL A 32 6.67 0.64 -6.77
C VAL A 32 5.63 1.65 -7.25
N GLY A 33 4.69 2.06 -6.40
CA GLY A 33 3.73 3.13 -6.71
C GLY A 33 2.51 3.17 -5.80
N SER A 34 1.56 4.05 -6.15
CA SER A 34 0.32 4.25 -5.42
C SER A 34 -0.91 4.29 -6.32
N ILE A 35 -2.09 3.96 -5.81
CA ILE A 35 -3.35 4.11 -6.57
C ILE A 35 -3.68 5.60 -6.75
N SER A 36 -3.66 6.36 -5.65
CA SER A 36 -4.06 7.76 -5.62
C SER A 36 -2.99 8.67 -4.99
N LEU A 37 -2.91 9.89 -5.49
CA LEU A 37 -2.15 10.99 -4.85
C LEU A 37 -3.01 11.80 -3.88
N ASN A 38 -4.33 11.78 -4.07
CA ASN A 38 -5.29 12.38 -3.16
C ASN A 38 -6.40 11.34 -2.91
N PRO A 39 -6.45 10.74 -1.72
CA PRO A 39 -7.33 9.62 -1.47
C PRO A 39 -8.81 10.03 -1.36
N ASP A 40 -9.12 11.34 -1.25
CA ASP A 40 -10.49 11.87 -1.33
C ASP A 40 -11.06 11.84 -2.75
N ILE A 41 -10.20 11.64 -3.75
CA ILE A 41 -10.58 11.59 -5.17
C ILE A 41 -10.50 10.14 -5.64
N SER A 42 -11.64 9.61 -6.07
CA SER A 42 -11.71 8.26 -6.65
C SER A 42 -10.83 8.17 -7.92
N PRO A 43 -10.05 7.08 -8.09
CA PRO A 43 -9.25 6.89 -9.28
C PRO A 43 -10.13 6.69 -10.52
N THR A 44 -9.64 7.16 -11.67
CA THR A 44 -10.32 6.95 -12.95
C THR A 44 -10.17 5.50 -13.43
N PRO A 45 -11.05 4.99 -14.32
CA PRO A 45 -10.88 3.66 -14.92
C PRO A 45 -9.55 3.49 -15.64
N LYS A 46 -9.04 4.55 -16.27
CA LYS A 46 -7.70 4.56 -16.89
C LYS A 46 -6.62 4.30 -15.84
N ARG A 47 -6.68 4.97 -14.69
CA ARG A 47 -5.74 4.78 -13.60
C ARG A 47 -5.80 3.35 -13.05
N ILE A 48 -6.99 2.78 -12.88
CA ILE A 48 -7.16 1.39 -12.46
C ILE A 48 -6.44 0.44 -13.42
N GLN A 49 -6.61 0.63 -14.73
CA GLN A 49 -5.94 -0.20 -15.73
C GLN A 49 -4.41 -0.03 -15.72
N GLU A 50 -3.90 1.20 -15.56
CA GLU A 50 -2.47 1.46 -15.43
C GLU A 50 -1.85 0.70 -14.25
N ILE A 51 -2.55 0.69 -13.10
CA ILE A 51 -2.10 -0.05 -11.92
C ILE A 51 -2.16 -1.56 -12.15
N LYS A 52 -3.21 -2.09 -12.78
CA LYS A 52 -3.28 -3.53 -13.13
C LYS A 52 -2.09 -3.96 -14.00
N THR A 53 -1.84 -3.22 -15.08
CA THR A 53 -0.70 -3.49 -15.96
C THR A 53 0.63 -3.42 -15.21
N LYS A 54 0.76 -2.48 -14.27
CA LYS A 54 1.95 -2.36 -13.43
C LYS A 54 2.12 -3.54 -12.47
N ILE A 55 1.02 -4.01 -11.86
CA ILE A 55 1.03 -5.20 -10.99
C ILE A 55 1.62 -6.40 -11.72
N GLU A 56 1.15 -6.66 -12.95
CA GLU A 56 1.62 -7.77 -13.76
C GLU A 56 3.08 -7.57 -14.22
N LYS A 57 3.40 -6.38 -14.72
CA LYS A 57 4.74 -6.08 -15.26
C LYS A 57 5.84 -6.15 -14.19
N ASP A 58 5.57 -5.61 -13.02
CA ASP A 58 6.55 -5.47 -11.95
C ASP A 58 6.46 -6.63 -10.94
N ASN A 59 5.60 -7.63 -11.19
CA ASN A 59 5.35 -8.78 -10.31
C ASN A 59 5.00 -8.36 -8.88
N VAL A 60 4.14 -7.35 -8.74
CA VAL A 60 3.73 -6.80 -7.45
C VAL A 60 3.09 -7.88 -6.57
N VAL A 61 3.61 -8.03 -5.36
CA VAL A 61 3.19 -9.09 -4.43
C VAL A 61 1.98 -8.65 -3.59
N CYS A 62 1.95 -7.38 -3.19
CA CYS A 62 0.90 -6.82 -2.33
C CYS A 62 0.41 -5.45 -2.80
N LEU A 63 -0.89 -5.21 -2.62
CA LEU A 63 -1.52 -3.91 -2.67
C LEU A 63 -2.13 -3.61 -1.30
N PHE A 64 -1.61 -2.59 -0.63
CA PHE A 64 -2.09 -2.17 0.69
C PHE A 64 -3.23 -1.18 0.57
N ARG A 65 -4.39 -1.53 1.14
CA ARG A 65 -5.46 -0.57 1.44
C ARG A 65 -5.20 0.10 2.79
N GLU A 66 -6.05 1.07 3.10
CA GLU A 66 -6.04 1.70 4.42
C GLU A 66 -7.42 1.63 5.06
N PRO A 67 -7.51 1.61 6.39
CA PRO A 67 -8.78 1.51 7.11
C PRO A 67 -9.77 2.62 6.75
N GLN A 68 -9.26 3.82 6.45
CA GLN A 68 -10.08 5.02 6.23
C GLN A 68 -10.77 5.03 4.86
N PHE A 69 -10.37 4.15 3.91
CA PHE A 69 -10.89 4.14 2.54
C PHE A 69 -11.62 2.84 2.18
N PRO A 70 -12.63 2.90 1.29
CA PRO A 70 -13.37 1.71 0.88
C PRO A 70 -12.47 0.66 0.18
N SER A 71 -12.50 -0.58 0.67
CA SER A 71 -11.70 -1.69 0.12
C SER A 71 -12.06 -2.07 -1.32
N ARG A 72 -13.26 -1.72 -1.78
CA ARG A 72 -13.77 -2.09 -3.12
C ARG A 72 -12.82 -1.67 -4.26
N ILE A 73 -12.15 -0.51 -4.12
CA ILE A 73 -11.22 -0.03 -5.16
C ILE A 73 -10.02 -0.96 -5.26
N VAL A 74 -9.42 -1.30 -4.12
CA VAL A 74 -8.27 -2.22 -4.06
C VAL A 74 -8.65 -3.60 -4.60
N GLN A 75 -9.80 -4.12 -4.18
CA GLN A 75 -10.33 -5.41 -4.67
C GLN A 75 -10.50 -5.40 -6.19
N THR A 76 -11.05 -4.32 -6.76
CA THR A 76 -11.23 -4.18 -8.21
C THR A 76 -9.88 -4.16 -8.95
N VAL A 77 -8.88 -3.52 -8.36
CA VAL A 77 -7.52 -3.43 -8.94
C VAL A 77 -6.82 -4.79 -8.89
N ILE A 78 -6.84 -5.50 -7.76
CA ILE A 78 -6.13 -6.78 -7.65
C ILE A 78 -6.88 -7.95 -8.29
N GLN A 79 -8.18 -7.78 -8.60
CA GLN A 79 -8.97 -8.81 -9.27
C GLN A 79 -8.29 -9.26 -10.56
N GLU A 80 -8.17 -10.57 -10.74
CA GLU A 80 -7.51 -11.25 -11.87
C GLU A 80 -5.98 -11.05 -11.92
N THR A 81 -5.37 -10.56 -10.83
CA THR A 81 -3.91 -10.49 -10.68
C THR A 81 -3.43 -11.47 -9.61
N ASN A 82 -2.11 -11.65 -9.50
CA ASN A 82 -1.49 -12.44 -8.43
C ASN A 82 -1.21 -11.63 -7.14
N ALA A 83 -1.49 -10.32 -7.15
CA ALA A 83 -1.25 -9.46 -5.98
C ALA A 83 -2.24 -9.76 -4.86
N LYS A 84 -1.76 -9.72 -3.62
CA LYS A 84 -2.57 -9.90 -2.42
C LYS A 84 -3.01 -8.55 -1.84
N GLU A 85 -4.16 -8.54 -1.17
CA GLU A 85 -4.59 -7.39 -0.38
C GLU A 85 -3.90 -7.39 0.99
N GLY A 86 -3.35 -6.25 1.40
CA GLY A 86 -2.91 -5.99 2.77
C GLY A 86 -3.53 -4.70 3.31
N GLU A 87 -3.32 -4.41 4.59
CA GLU A 87 -3.75 -3.15 5.22
C GLU A 87 -2.54 -2.44 5.82
N LEU A 88 -2.43 -1.13 5.59
CA LEU A 88 -1.53 -0.23 6.28
C LEU A 88 -2.33 0.94 6.85
N ASP A 89 -2.03 1.31 8.09
CA ASP A 89 -2.69 2.41 8.78
C ASP A 89 -1.64 3.46 9.16
N PRO A 90 -1.47 4.51 8.35
CA PRO A 90 -0.41 5.49 8.56
C PRO A 90 -0.71 6.39 9.78
N LEU A 91 -1.97 6.43 10.22
CA LEU A 91 -2.41 7.26 11.34
C LEU A 91 -2.53 6.45 12.64
N GLY A 92 -2.43 5.12 12.57
CA GLY A 92 -2.68 4.25 13.71
C GLY A 92 -4.09 4.46 14.27
N PHE A 93 -5.09 4.63 13.41
CA PHE A 93 -6.50 4.81 13.74
C PHE A 93 -7.04 3.74 14.70
N ASP A 94 -6.62 2.47 14.54
CA ASP A 94 -7.04 1.38 15.44
C ASP A 94 -6.16 1.23 16.70
N LEU A 95 -5.20 2.13 16.93
CA LEU A 95 -4.38 2.12 18.14
C LEU A 95 -5.19 2.66 19.32
N ASN A 96 -5.81 1.73 20.07
CA ASN A 96 -6.43 2.05 21.33
C ASN A 96 -5.38 2.49 22.38
N THR A 97 -5.40 3.79 22.68
CA THR A 97 -4.85 4.51 23.84
C THR A 97 -3.43 5.09 23.78
N TRP A 98 -3.40 6.37 24.17
CA TRP A 98 -2.33 7.33 24.49
C TRP A 98 -1.07 6.82 25.23
N LYS A 99 -0.98 5.53 25.62
CA LYS A 99 0.18 4.98 26.36
C LYS A 99 1.26 4.33 25.47
N LYS A 100 0.99 4.12 24.18
CA LYS A 100 1.92 3.49 23.21
C LYS A 100 2.26 4.38 22.01
N SER A 101 1.90 5.66 22.05
CA SER A 101 1.94 6.51 20.86
C SER A 101 3.34 6.82 20.31
N LEU A 102 4.42 6.52 21.02
CA LEU A 102 5.78 6.87 20.57
C LEU A 102 6.86 5.80 20.81
N PHE A 103 6.52 4.58 21.26
CA PHE A 103 7.47 3.48 21.43
C PHE A 103 6.82 2.11 21.23
#